data_AF-A0A949ZHV9-F1
#
_entry.id   AF-A0A949ZHV9-F1
#
_cell.length_a   1.000
_cell.length_b   1.000
_cell.length_c   1.000
_cell.angle_alpha   90.00
_cell.angle_beta   90.00
_cell.angle_gamma   90.00
#
_symmetry.space_group_name_H-M   'P 1'
#
loop_
_entity.id
_entity.type
_entity.pdbx_description
1 polymer ?
#
loop_
_entity_poly.entity_id
_entity_poly.type
_entity_poly.pdbx_seq_one_letter_code
_entity_poly.pdbx_strand_id
1 'polypeptide(L)'
;MAATGIVQERTARRISPAFFIAAIVCFFFTFAGVSCNTTAARSALQGLSSLGGSSSSTSNAQLDSCLNALGGVNLISYSGFNLAFGTSPGALTTTPSGCPQSSSLPAGTSTPNSDQAKLGVQPLELAGFIAIVVGALVTGLGAFRLLRAPVRGLLTTLLAMIAFVTVLLEQAHVQTAIGDKLSSLATGAGAPFSISSFFDINNGIAYVIVLVVLGLAALYNATAAFFGGAETSEPDVNARGDLPPPIPAQPSG
;
A
#
# COMPACT_ATOMS: atom_id res chain seq x y z
N MET A 1 57.87 -0.60 -2.03
CA MET A 1 56.91 0.25 -2.76
C MET A 1 55.54 -0.39 -2.59
N ALA A 2 54.89 -0.15 -1.46
CA ALA A 2 53.88 0.89 -1.26
C ALA A 2 52.65 0.67 -2.17
N ALA A 3 51.68 -0.04 -1.59
CA ALA A 3 50.36 -0.26 -2.11
C ALA A 3 49.60 1.06 -2.31
N THR A 4 49.02 1.24 -3.48
CA THR A 4 47.84 2.07 -3.66
C THR A 4 46.74 1.14 -4.11
N GLY A 5 46.14 0.47 -3.12
CA GLY A 5 44.80 -0.06 -3.25
C GLY A 5 43.93 1.09 -3.71
N ILE A 6 43.53 1.05 -4.97
CA ILE A 6 42.40 1.83 -5.44
C ILE A 6 41.28 1.30 -4.56
N VAL A 7 40.91 2.14 -3.60
CA VAL A 7 39.78 1.98 -2.70
C VAL A 7 38.55 1.97 -3.60
N GLN A 8 38.34 0.86 -4.30
CA GLN A 8 37.03 0.39 -4.64
C GLN A 8 36.45 -0.07 -3.32
N GLU A 9 36.16 0.92 -2.47
CA GLU A 9 35.15 0.83 -1.45
C GLU A 9 34.00 0.15 -2.17
N ARG A 10 33.87 -1.16 -1.93
CA ARG A 10 32.63 -1.89 -2.07
C ARG A 10 31.64 -0.95 -1.44
N THR A 11 30.96 -0.19 -2.29
CA THR A 11 29.83 0.66 -1.98
C THR A 11 28.88 -0.34 -1.39
N ALA A 12 28.99 -0.48 -0.07
CA ALA A 12 28.51 -1.63 0.66
C ALA A 12 27.00 -1.43 0.67
N ARG A 13 26.37 -1.88 -0.43
CA ARG A 13 24.96 -1.83 -0.80
C ARG A 13 24.13 -1.52 0.43
N ARG A 14 24.03 -0.22 0.72
CA ARG A 14 23.18 0.26 1.79
C ARG A 14 21.79 0.20 1.19
N ILE A 15 21.09 -0.88 1.51
CA ILE A 15 19.64 -0.94 1.31
C ILE A 15 19.11 0.28 2.05
N SER A 16 18.62 1.26 1.30
CA SER A 16 18.14 2.49 1.90
C SER A 16 16.86 2.14 2.66
N PRO A 17 16.80 2.35 3.99
CA PRO A 17 15.56 2.17 4.75
C PRO A 17 14.44 3.09 4.22
N ALA A 18 14.79 4.07 3.39
CA ALA A 18 13.85 4.96 2.71
C ALA A 18 12.76 4.22 1.92
N PHE A 19 13.02 3.06 1.31
CA PHE A 19 11.97 2.34 0.57
C PHE A 19 10.86 1.85 1.51
N PHE A 20 11.22 1.21 2.61
CA PHE A 20 10.22 0.77 3.60
C PHE A 20 9.55 1.96 4.31
N ILE A 21 10.31 3.01 4.61
CA ILE A 21 9.73 4.24 5.21
C ILE A 21 8.73 4.89 4.25
N ALA A 22 9.08 5.01 2.96
CA ALA A 22 8.18 5.54 1.94
C ALA A 22 6.91 4.67 1.82
N ALA A 23 7.05 3.35 1.85
CA ALA A 23 5.90 2.44 1.87
C ALA A 23 5.02 2.67 3.11
N ILE A 24 5.59 2.77 4.31
CA ILE A 24 4.85 3.09 5.55
C ILE A 24 4.10 4.41 5.43
N VAL A 25 4.76 5.45 4.92
CA VAL A 25 4.13 6.76 4.73
C VAL A 25 2.94 6.65 3.77
N CYS A 26 3.06 5.89 2.68
CA CYS A 26 1.99 5.70 1.73
C CYS A 26 0.75 5.01 2.34
N PHE A 27 0.89 4.14 3.35
CA PHE A 27 -0.26 3.52 4.03
C PHE A 27 -1.22 4.53 4.68
N PHE A 28 -0.75 5.74 5.00
CA PHE A 28 -1.61 6.80 5.54
C PHE A 28 -2.43 7.53 4.47
N PHE A 29 -2.17 7.26 3.19
CA PHE A 29 -2.90 7.83 2.05
C PHE A 29 -3.90 6.84 1.48
N THR A 30 -4.79 7.34 0.61
CA THR A 30 -5.88 6.58 0.00
C THR A 30 -5.39 5.42 -0.86
N PHE A 31 -5.81 4.21 -0.50
CA PHE A 31 -5.57 2.95 -1.22
C PHE A 31 -6.77 2.53 -2.06
N ALA A 32 -7.99 2.80 -1.60
CA ALA A 32 -9.21 2.56 -2.35
C ALA A 32 -10.18 3.72 -2.16
N GLY A 33 -10.85 4.12 -3.23
CA GLY A 33 -11.87 5.16 -3.24
C GLY A 33 -13.18 4.61 -3.79
N VAL A 34 -14.30 5.05 -3.21
CA VAL A 34 -15.63 4.83 -3.75
C VAL A 34 -16.13 6.17 -4.27
N SER A 35 -16.37 6.25 -5.57
CA SER A 35 -16.88 7.43 -6.25
C SER A 35 -18.26 7.16 -6.84
N CYS A 36 -18.99 8.21 -7.19
CA CYS A 36 -20.30 8.06 -7.83
C CYS A 36 -20.11 7.83 -9.33
N ASN A 37 -20.71 6.75 -9.86
CA ASN A 37 -20.80 6.53 -11.29
C ASN A 37 -21.86 7.49 -11.86
N THR A 38 -21.40 8.68 -12.24
CA THR A 38 -22.28 9.76 -12.74
C THR A 38 -23.01 9.38 -14.03
N THR A 39 -22.45 8.46 -14.82
CA THR A 39 -23.06 7.96 -16.06
C THR A 39 -24.26 7.08 -15.76
N ALA A 40 -24.12 6.12 -14.84
CA ALA A 40 -25.21 5.25 -14.40
C ALA A 40 -26.27 6.02 -13.62
N ALA A 41 -25.87 6.99 -12.80
CA ALA A 41 -26.80 7.89 -12.13
C ALA A 41 -27.62 8.68 -13.15
N ARG A 42 -26.99 9.31 -14.14
CA ARG A 42 -27.69 10.07 -15.19
C ARG A 42 -28.69 9.24 -15.97
N SER A 43 -28.32 8.03 -16.39
CA SER A 43 -29.21 7.18 -17.17
C SER A 43 -30.45 6.76 -16.37
N ALA A 44 -30.29 6.47 -15.08
CA ALA A 44 -31.42 6.18 -14.19
C ALA A 44 -32.32 7.41 -13.98
N LEU A 45 -31.73 8.61 -13.79
CA LEU A 45 -32.48 9.85 -13.64
C LEU A 45 -33.29 10.22 -14.90
N GLN A 46 -32.71 10.03 -16.09
CA GLN A 46 -33.40 10.25 -17.36
C GLN A 46 -34.54 9.25 -17.55
N GLY A 47 -34.34 7.99 -17.13
CA GLY A 47 -35.39 6.96 -17.12
C GLY A 47 -36.52 7.26 -16.14
N LEU A 48 -36.23 7.88 -14.99
CA LEU A 48 -37.26 8.26 -14.01
C LEU A 48 -38.03 9.52 -14.43
N SER A 49 -37.33 10.47 -15.06
CA SER A 49 -37.93 11.71 -15.60
C SER A 49 -38.91 11.45 -16.74
N SER A 50 -38.78 10.32 -17.45
CA SER A 50 -39.72 9.90 -18.48
C SER A 50 -40.91 9.10 -17.94
N LEU A 51 -40.83 8.58 -16.70
CA LEU A 51 -41.88 7.79 -16.05
C LEU A 51 -42.73 8.57 -15.03
N GLY A 52 -42.25 9.71 -14.49
CA GLY A 52 -42.94 10.48 -13.45
C GLY A 52 -42.95 11.99 -13.73
N GLY A 53 -44.14 12.55 -13.91
CA GLY A 53 -44.35 14.00 -14.07
C GLY A 53 -43.92 14.81 -12.84
N SER A 54 -43.27 15.94 -13.10
CA SER A 54 -42.99 17.10 -12.24
C SER A 54 -43.52 17.03 -10.79
N SER A 55 -42.64 16.80 -9.80
CA SER A 55 -42.96 17.18 -8.41
C SER A 55 -41.77 17.39 -7.46
N SER A 56 -40.53 17.57 -7.94
CA SER A 56 -39.45 18.08 -7.09
C SER A 56 -38.82 19.31 -7.73
N SER A 57 -38.82 20.41 -6.99
CA SER A 57 -38.37 21.76 -7.38
C SER A 57 -36.85 21.89 -7.62
N THR A 58 -36.14 20.77 -7.74
CA THR A 58 -34.72 20.74 -8.11
C THR A 58 -34.67 20.63 -9.62
N SER A 59 -34.26 21.70 -10.30
CA SER A 59 -34.18 21.68 -11.76
C SER A 59 -33.24 20.54 -12.21
N ASN A 60 -33.63 19.74 -13.20
CA ASN A 60 -32.77 18.67 -13.75
C ASN A 60 -31.34 19.17 -14.06
N ALA A 61 -31.19 20.43 -14.47
CA ALA A 61 -29.91 21.11 -14.65
C ALA A 61 -29.06 21.25 -13.38
N GLN A 62 -29.67 21.50 -12.20
CA GLN A 62 -28.97 21.54 -10.92
C GLN A 62 -28.51 20.14 -10.49
N LEU A 63 -29.32 19.12 -10.78
CA LEU A 63 -28.99 17.74 -10.46
C LEU A 63 -27.89 17.21 -11.38
N ASP A 64 -27.91 17.55 -12.67
CA ASP A 64 -26.82 17.28 -13.62
C ASP A 64 -25.53 18.01 -13.26
N SER A 65 -25.64 19.25 -12.77
CA SER A 65 -24.48 20.03 -12.26
C SER A 65 -23.88 19.39 -11.01
N CYS A 66 -24.73 18.90 -10.10
CA CYS A 66 -24.30 18.15 -8.93
C CYS A 66 -23.64 16.82 -9.32
N LEU A 67 -24.22 16.05 -10.25
CA LEU A 67 -23.59 14.82 -10.74
C LEU A 67 -22.25 15.10 -11.41
N ASN A 68 -22.13 16.15 -12.22
CA ASN A 68 -20.83 16.58 -12.75
C ASN A 68 -19.83 16.93 -11.64
N ALA A 69 -20.28 17.62 -10.58
CA ALA A 69 -19.43 17.97 -9.45
C ALA A 69 -19.02 16.77 -8.57
N LEU A 70 -19.81 15.69 -8.57
CA LEU A 70 -19.47 14.41 -7.95
C LEU A 70 -18.57 13.53 -8.82
N GLY A 71 -18.54 13.79 -10.14
CA GLY A 71 -17.72 13.06 -11.09
C GLY A 71 -16.24 13.23 -10.79
N GLY A 72 -15.61 12.16 -10.30
CA GLY A 72 -14.19 12.16 -9.93
C GLY A 72 -13.89 12.51 -8.46
N VAL A 73 -14.92 12.68 -7.62
CA VAL A 73 -14.75 12.84 -6.18
C VAL A 73 -15.05 11.51 -5.47
N ASN A 74 -14.13 11.09 -4.60
CA ASN A 74 -14.36 9.93 -3.75
C ASN A 74 -15.28 10.31 -2.58
N LEU A 75 -16.45 9.67 -2.50
CA LEU A 75 -17.39 9.81 -1.39
C LEU A 75 -16.86 9.13 -0.13
N ILE A 76 -16.15 8.01 -0.32
CA ILE A 76 -15.51 7.24 0.75
C ILE A 76 -14.08 6.93 0.29
N SER A 77 -13.10 7.19 1.17
CA SER A 77 -11.68 6.92 0.92
C SER A 77 -11.12 6.04 2.02
N TYR A 78 -10.63 4.86 1.65
CA TYR A 78 -9.95 3.92 2.52
C TYR A 78 -8.45 4.11 2.37
N SER A 79 -7.76 4.49 3.45
CA SER A 79 -6.30 4.44 3.50
C SER A 79 -5.82 3.01 3.76
N GLY A 80 -4.57 2.70 3.42
CA GLY A 80 -3.96 1.41 3.76
C GLY A 80 -4.00 1.15 5.28
N PHE A 81 -3.86 2.19 6.10
CA PHE A 81 -4.01 2.10 7.54
C PHE A 81 -5.44 1.72 7.97
N ASN A 82 -6.46 2.32 7.34
CA ASN A 82 -7.85 2.00 7.64
C ASN A 82 -8.19 0.54 7.28
N LEU A 83 -7.62 0.05 6.19
CA LEU A 83 -7.77 -1.34 5.73
C LEU A 83 -7.04 -2.30 6.68
N ALA A 84 -5.78 -1.99 7.04
CA ALA A 84 -4.97 -2.81 7.94
C ALA A 84 -5.53 -2.90 9.37
N PHE A 85 -6.11 -1.83 9.91
CA PHE A 85 -6.55 -1.76 11.31
C PHE A 85 -8.07 -1.71 11.48
N GLY A 86 -8.83 -1.72 10.38
CA GLY A 86 -10.29 -1.66 10.42
C GLY A 86 -10.86 -0.35 10.98
N THR A 87 -10.10 0.74 10.88
CA THR A 87 -10.56 2.07 11.32
C THR A 87 -11.50 2.71 10.31
N SER A 88 -12.21 3.76 10.72
CA SER A 88 -13.18 4.45 9.87
C SER A 88 -12.53 5.02 8.60
N PRO A 89 -13.08 4.75 7.40
CA PRO A 89 -12.67 5.45 6.20
C PRO A 89 -12.92 6.96 6.30
N GLY A 90 -12.18 7.74 5.52
CA GLY A 90 -12.51 9.14 5.30
C GLY A 90 -13.78 9.24 4.48
N ALA A 91 -14.77 10.00 4.96
CA ALA A 91 -15.99 10.30 4.22
C ALA A 91 -15.94 11.74 3.70
N LEU A 92 -16.61 12.00 2.59
CA LEU A 92 -16.78 13.34 2.07
C LEU A 92 -17.66 14.15 3.04
N THR A 93 -17.04 15.10 3.76
CA THR A 93 -17.71 15.91 4.78
C THR A 93 -18.35 17.17 4.21
N THR A 94 -18.02 17.54 2.97
CA THR A 94 -18.50 18.74 2.30
C THR A 94 -19.09 18.37 0.95
N THR A 95 -20.33 18.80 0.71
CA THR A 95 -20.95 18.63 -0.61
C THR A 95 -20.23 19.50 -1.64
N PRO A 96 -19.85 18.94 -2.81
CA PRO A 96 -19.19 19.70 -3.86
C PRO A 96 -20.00 20.92 -4.31
N SER A 97 -19.31 21.99 -4.70
CA SER A 97 -19.93 23.19 -5.26
C SER A 97 -20.73 22.83 -6.52
N GLY A 98 -22.06 22.96 -6.46
CA GLY A 98 -22.97 22.53 -7.53
C GLY A 98 -24.08 21.59 -7.05
N CYS A 99 -23.94 21.01 -5.85
CA CYS A 99 -25.02 20.30 -5.18
C CYS A 99 -25.81 21.23 -4.25
N PRO A 100 -27.14 21.08 -4.15
CA PRO A 100 -27.94 21.86 -3.20
C PRO A 100 -27.50 21.57 -1.77
N GLN A 101 -27.10 22.60 -1.01
CA GLN A 101 -26.49 22.44 0.32
C GLN A 101 -27.46 22.13 1.45
N SER A 102 -28.77 22.00 1.20
CA SER A 102 -29.72 21.72 2.27
C SER A 102 -31.10 21.30 1.74
N SER A 103 -31.57 20.15 2.25
CA SER A 103 -32.99 19.90 2.56
C SER A 103 -33.97 19.44 1.48
N SER A 104 -33.60 18.55 0.55
CA SER A 104 -34.57 17.61 -0.08
C SER A 104 -33.94 16.67 -1.12
N LEU A 105 -32.90 15.91 -0.74
CA LEU A 105 -32.92 14.52 -1.21
C LEU A 105 -34.01 13.81 -0.39
N PRO A 106 -34.79 12.87 -0.95
CA PRO A 106 -35.87 12.21 -0.22
C PRO A 106 -35.39 11.78 1.15
N ALA A 107 -36.06 12.30 2.17
CA ALA A 107 -35.71 12.11 3.58
C ALA A 107 -35.60 10.62 3.89
N GLY A 108 -34.38 10.14 4.13
CA GLY A 108 -34.17 8.76 4.51
C GLY A 108 -32.76 8.22 4.26
N THR A 109 -31.71 8.97 4.55
CA THR A 109 -30.42 8.45 5.04
C THR A 109 -29.45 9.63 5.16
N SER A 110 -28.97 9.85 6.38
CA SER A 110 -27.76 10.62 6.65
C SER A 110 -26.67 10.25 5.63
N THR A 111 -25.90 11.24 5.15
CA THR A 111 -24.62 11.00 4.47
C THR A 111 -23.93 9.82 5.14
N PRO A 112 -23.49 8.79 4.40
CA PRO A 112 -23.01 7.55 5.00
C PRO A 112 -21.97 7.90 6.06
N ASN A 113 -22.33 7.68 7.34
CA ASN A 113 -21.39 7.93 8.42
C ASN A 113 -20.20 7.01 8.15
N SER A 114 -18.98 7.55 8.26
CA SER A 114 -17.75 6.77 8.10
C SER A 114 -17.73 5.49 8.95
N ASP A 115 -18.50 5.45 10.04
CA ASP A 115 -18.69 4.28 10.89
C ASP A 115 -19.49 3.14 10.24
N GLN A 116 -20.46 3.45 9.38
CA GLN A 116 -21.29 2.46 8.68
C GLN A 116 -20.54 1.80 7.51
N ALA A 117 -19.52 2.48 7.00
CA ALA A 117 -18.65 2.01 5.91
C ALA A 117 -17.40 1.27 6.41
N LYS A 118 -17.31 0.92 7.71
CA LYS A 118 -16.17 0.15 8.24
C LYS A 118 -16.17 -1.28 7.69
N LEU A 119 -15.05 -1.66 7.07
CA LEU A 119 -14.82 -3.02 6.53
C LEU A 119 -14.30 -4.00 7.59
N GLY A 120 -13.87 -3.51 8.76
CA GLY A 120 -13.16 -4.31 9.75
C GLY A 120 -11.68 -4.49 9.39
N VAL A 121 -10.95 -5.20 10.24
CA VAL A 121 -9.52 -5.48 10.05
C VAL A 121 -9.35 -6.42 8.85
N GLN A 122 -8.57 -6.01 7.86
CA GLN A 122 -8.19 -6.87 6.75
C GLN A 122 -6.88 -7.59 7.07
N PRO A 123 -6.90 -8.93 7.24
CA PRO A 123 -5.75 -9.67 7.74
C PRO A 123 -4.57 -9.69 6.76
N LEU A 124 -4.84 -9.67 5.44
CA LEU A 124 -3.79 -9.63 4.43
C LEU A 124 -3.10 -8.26 4.42
N GLU A 125 -3.87 -7.17 4.49
CA GLU A 125 -3.32 -5.81 4.60
C GLU A 125 -2.52 -5.60 5.90
N LEU A 126 -3.02 -6.12 7.02
CA LEU A 126 -2.31 -6.09 8.30
C LEU A 126 -0.99 -6.86 8.23
N ALA A 127 -1.00 -8.06 7.64
CA ALA A 127 0.21 -8.85 7.43
C ALA A 127 1.22 -8.12 6.53
N GLY A 128 0.74 -7.47 5.46
CA GLY A 128 1.55 -6.63 4.59
C GLY A 128 2.18 -5.46 5.34
N PHE A 129 1.40 -4.73 6.13
CA PHE A 129 1.88 -3.63 6.96
C PHE A 129 2.96 -4.09 7.95
N ILE A 130 2.73 -5.21 8.65
CA ILE A 130 3.70 -5.79 9.58
C ILE A 130 4.99 -6.17 8.84
N ALA A 131 4.89 -6.79 7.66
CA ALA A 131 6.07 -7.14 6.86
C ALA A 131 6.90 -5.91 6.45
N ILE A 132 6.24 -4.80 6.11
CA ILE A 132 6.90 -3.52 5.79
C ILE A 132 7.59 -2.95 7.02
N VAL A 133 6.92 -2.92 8.17
CA VAL A 133 7.49 -2.40 9.44
C VAL A 133 8.68 -3.23 9.90
N VAL A 134 8.56 -4.56 9.87
CA VAL A 134 9.68 -5.46 10.19
C VAL A 134 10.81 -5.29 9.17
N GLY A 135 10.51 -5.10 7.89
CA GLY A 135 11.49 -4.80 6.85
C GLY A 135 12.24 -3.50 7.12
N ALA A 136 11.54 -2.43 7.53
CA ALA A 136 12.14 -1.18 7.95
C ALA A 136 13.08 -1.38 9.15
N LEU A 137 12.65 -2.12 10.17
CA LEU A 137 13.43 -2.41 11.37
C LEU A 137 14.69 -3.21 11.05
N VAL A 138 14.59 -4.26 10.25
CA VAL A 138 15.74 -5.09 9.84
C VAL A 138 16.75 -4.26 9.06
N THR A 139 16.27 -3.41 8.15
CA THR A 139 17.12 -2.51 7.36
C THR A 139 17.80 -1.48 8.26
N GLY A 140 17.06 -0.91 9.23
CA GLY A 140 17.55 0.03 10.23
C GLY A 140 18.60 -0.57 11.17
N LEU A 141 18.33 -1.73 11.77
CA LEU A 141 19.27 -2.48 12.61
C LEU A 141 20.54 -2.87 11.82
N GLY A 142 20.36 -3.19 10.55
CA GLY A 142 21.45 -3.43 9.62
C GLY A 142 22.34 -2.20 9.37
N ALA A 143 21.84 -0.98 9.51
CA ALA A 143 22.64 0.24 9.41
C ALA A 143 23.59 0.39 10.60
N PHE A 144 23.21 -0.12 11.77
CA PHE A 144 24.03 -0.16 12.98
C PHE A 144 25.02 -1.35 13.03
N ARG A 145 25.16 -2.12 11.94
CA ARG A 145 26.03 -3.30 11.82
C ARG A 145 25.74 -4.45 12.80
N LEU A 146 24.54 -4.51 13.40
CA LEU A 146 24.16 -5.62 14.29
C LEU A 146 23.87 -6.94 13.54
N LEU A 147 23.63 -6.89 12.23
CA LEU A 147 23.27 -8.04 11.40
C LEU A 147 24.31 -8.30 10.30
N ARG A 148 24.62 -9.58 10.05
CA ARG A 148 25.49 -9.99 8.93
C ARG A 148 24.85 -9.58 7.59
N ALA A 149 25.67 -8.95 6.73
CA ALA A 149 25.24 -8.42 5.42
C ALA A 149 24.46 -9.39 4.52
N PRO A 150 24.85 -10.67 4.34
CA PRO A 150 24.11 -11.58 3.46
C PRO A 150 22.73 -11.96 4.03
N VAL A 151 22.63 -12.16 5.34
CA VAL A 151 21.37 -12.48 6.03
C VAL A 151 20.41 -11.31 5.95
N ARG A 152 20.92 -10.08 6.12
CA ARG A 152 20.14 -8.85 5.99
C ARG A 152 19.51 -8.73 4.60
N GLY A 153 20.30 -8.91 3.54
CA GLY A 153 19.82 -8.80 2.16
C GLY A 153 18.68 -9.78 1.88
N LEU A 154 18.88 -11.06 2.19
CA LEU A 154 17.88 -12.12 1.97
C LEU A 154 16.59 -11.82 2.74
N LEU A 155 16.69 -11.46 4.02
CA LEU A 155 15.52 -11.20 4.86
C LEU A 155 14.74 -9.97 4.38
N THR A 156 15.42 -8.91 3.97
CA THR A 156 14.77 -7.71 3.41
C THR A 156 14.09 -7.97 2.07
N THR A 157 14.69 -8.78 1.19
CA THR A 157 14.04 -9.18 -0.08
C THR A 157 12.78 -9.98 0.19
N LEU A 158 12.86 -10.95 1.10
CA LEU A 158 11.74 -11.82 1.45
C LEU A 158 10.59 -11.01 2.06
N LEU A 159 10.88 -10.08 2.99
CA LEU A 159 9.87 -9.20 3.57
C LEU A 159 9.25 -8.25 2.54
N ALA A 160 10.05 -7.67 1.63
CA ALA A 160 9.55 -6.83 0.55
C ALA A 160 8.63 -7.61 -0.41
N MET A 161 9.00 -8.85 -0.76
CA MET A 161 8.19 -9.72 -1.61
C MET A 161 6.89 -10.16 -0.93
N ILE A 162 6.93 -10.54 0.35
CA ILE A 162 5.73 -10.87 1.12
C ILE A 162 4.81 -9.65 1.13
N ALA A 163 5.30 -8.48 1.51
CA ALA A 163 4.52 -7.25 1.55
C ALA A 163 3.91 -6.91 0.18
N PHE A 164 4.69 -7.04 -0.90
CA PHE A 164 4.22 -6.80 -2.26
C PHE A 164 3.05 -7.72 -2.63
N VAL A 165 3.20 -9.03 -2.39
CA VAL A 165 2.18 -10.02 -2.73
C VAL A 165 0.93 -9.84 -1.88
N THR A 166 1.06 -9.59 -0.57
CA THR A 166 -0.09 -9.40 0.31
C THR A 166 -0.89 -8.16 -0.07
N VAL A 167 -0.23 -7.03 -0.31
CA VAL A 167 -0.89 -5.76 -0.71
C VAL A 167 -1.56 -5.91 -2.08
N LEU A 168 -0.94 -6.65 -3.00
CA LEU A 168 -1.51 -6.91 -4.33
C LEU A 168 -2.75 -7.82 -4.27
N LEU A 169 -2.71 -8.88 -3.47
CA LEU A 169 -3.85 -9.79 -3.29
C LEU A 169 -5.01 -9.15 -2.53
N GLU A 170 -4.71 -8.26 -1.57
CA GLU A 170 -5.72 -7.55 -0.81
C GLU A 170 -6.60 -6.67 -1.70
N GLN A 171 -6.07 -6.01 -2.74
CA GLN A 171 -6.92 -5.16 -3.60
C GLN A 171 -8.08 -5.91 -4.25
N ALA A 172 -7.90 -7.17 -4.65
CA ALA A 172 -8.99 -7.97 -5.19
C ALA A 172 -10.08 -8.25 -4.15
N HIS A 173 -9.68 -8.45 -2.88
CA HIS A 173 -10.59 -8.67 -1.77
C HIS A 173 -11.30 -7.38 -1.33
N VAL A 174 -10.58 -6.25 -1.30
CA VAL A 174 -11.12 -4.93 -0.94
C VAL A 174 -12.26 -4.52 -1.88
N GLN A 175 -12.07 -4.66 -3.19
CA GLN A 175 -13.10 -4.31 -4.17
C GLN A 175 -14.38 -5.13 -3.95
N THR A 176 -14.23 -6.42 -3.68
CA THR A 176 -15.35 -7.33 -3.40
C THR A 176 -16.04 -6.97 -2.08
N ALA A 177 -15.27 -6.78 -1.01
CA ALA A 177 -15.79 -6.47 0.32
C ALA A 177 -16.51 -5.11 0.38
N ILE A 178 -15.99 -4.10 -0.33
CA ILE A 178 -16.65 -2.79 -0.47
C ILE A 178 -17.98 -2.96 -1.22
N GLY A 179 -17.99 -3.72 -2.32
CA GLY A 179 -19.21 -4.00 -3.09
C GLY A 179 -20.29 -4.70 -2.27
N ASP A 180 -19.91 -5.71 -1.49
CA ASP A 180 -20.83 -6.44 -0.61
C ASP A 180 -21.39 -5.54 0.50
N LYS A 181 -20.55 -4.69 1.10
CA LYS A 181 -21.00 -3.74 2.12
C LYS A 181 -21.96 -2.71 1.56
N LEU A 182 -21.66 -2.10 0.41
CA LEU A 182 -22.56 -1.18 -0.27
C LEU A 182 -23.90 -1.83 -0.59
N SER A 183 -23.89 -3.08 -1.07
CA SER A 183 -25.10 -3.85 -1.35
C SER A 183 -25.89 -4.16 -0.08
N SER A 184 -25.21 -4.46 1.04
CA SER A 184 -25.88 -4.69 2.33
C SER A 184 -26.50 -3.42 2.93
N LEU A 185 -25.86 -2.28 2.73
CA LEU A 185 -26.41 -0.98 3.14
C LEU A 185 -27.64 -0.62 2.29
N ALA A 186 -27.64 -1.00 1.01
CA ALA A 186 -28.78 -0.84 0.11
C ALA A 186 -30.03 -1.56 0.58
N THR A 187 -29.87 -2.85 0.89
CA THR A 187 -30.97 -3.73 1.30
C THR A 187 -31.49 -3.33 2.67
N GLY A 188 -30.60 -2.91 3.58
CA GLY A 188 -30.97 -2.33 4.87
C GLY A 188 -31.76 -1.01 4.75
N ALA A 189 -31.56 -0.25 3.69
CA ALA A 189 -32.30 0.97 3.38
C ALA A 189 -33.59 0.73 2.56
N GLY A 190 -33.93 -0.53 2.24
CA GLY A 190 -35.13 -0.88 1.48
C GLY A 190 -35.07 -0.58 -0.02
N ALA A 191 -33.87 -0.41 -0.59
CA ALA A 191 -33.71 -0.19 -2.03
C ALA A 191 -34.00 -1.50 -2.81
N PRO A 192 -34.95 -1.52 -3.75
CA PRO A 192 -35.32 -2.73 -4.50
C PRO A 192 -34.36 -3.05 -5.67
N PHE A 193 -33.21 -2.38 -5.76
CA PHE A 193 -32.27 -2.50 -6.88
C PHE A 193 -30.81 -2.54 -6.41
N SER A 194 -29.95 -3.16 -7.20
CA SER A 194 -28.51 -3.23 -6.97
C SER A 194 -27.88 -1.85 -7.16
N ILE A 195 -27.45 -1.19 -6.08
CA ILE A 195 -26.75 0.11 -6.16
C ILE A 195 -25.29 -0.02 -6.62
N SER A 196 -24.77 -1.24 -6.79
CA SER A 196 -23.37 -1.47 -7.19
C SER A 196 -23.02 -0.83 -8.55
N SER A 197 -23.98 -0.65 -9.45
CA SER A 197 -23.79 0.05 -10.73
C SER A 197 -23.67 1.57 -10.60
N PHE A 198 -24.03 2.14 -9.45
CA PHE A 198 -23.99 3.58 -9.20
C PHE A 198 -22.72 4.03 -8.48
N PHE A 199 -21.85 3.10 -8.10
CA PHE A 199 -20.59 3.38 -7.44
C PHE A 199 -19.43 2.79 -8.24
N ASP A 200 -18.44 3.61 -8.54
CA ASP A 200 -17.17 3.17 -9.11
C ASP A 200 -16.13 3.03 -7.99
N ILE A 201 -15.52 1.85 -7.90
CA ILE A 201 -14.44 1.57 -6.95
C ILE A 201 -13.11 1.78 -7.69
N ASN A 202 -12.35 2.78 -7.27
CA ASN A 202 -11.08 3.14 -7.90
C ASN A 202 -9.92 2.85 -6.96
N ASN A 203 -8.83 2.36 -7.54
CA ASN A 203 -7.57 2.19 -6.82
C ASN A 203 -6.94 3.55 -6.56
N GLY A 204 -6.52 3.78 -5.32
CA GLY A 204 -5.84 5.01 -4.92
C GLY A 204 -4.40 5.06 -5.44
N ILE A 205 -3.88 6.26 -5.66
CA ILE A 205 -2.52 6.44 -6.17
C ILE A 205 -1.45 5.92 -5.19
N ALA A 206 -1.73 6.00 -3.89
CA ALA A 206 -0.79 5.54 -2.86
C ALA A 206 -0.58 4.02 -2.91
N TYR A 207 -1.60 3.25 -3.25
CA TYR A 207 -1.48 1.80 -3.48
C TYR A 207 -0.48 1.51 -4.62
N VAL A 208 -0.60 2.22 -5.74
CA VAL A 208 0.31 2.04 -6.89
C VAL A 208 1.74 2.40 -6.51
N ILE A 209 1.92 3.50 -5.78
CA ILE A 209 3.25 3.93 -5.30
C ILE A 209 3.87 2.88 -4.38
N VAL A 210 3.10 2.31 -3.44
CA VAL A 210 3.58 1.24 -2.54
C VAL A 210 4.07 0.03 -3.32
N LEU A 211 3.31 -0.42 -4.32
CA LEU A 211 3.73 -1.55 -5.15
C LEU A 211 5.02 -1.25 -5.91
N VAL A 212 5.14 -0.06 -6.49
CA VAL A 212 6.37 0.35 -7.20
C VAL A 212 7.54 0.39 -6.24
N VAL A 213 7.39 1.00 -5.07
CA VAL A 213 8.43 1.12 -4.04
C VAL A 213 8.87 -0.26 -3.53
N LEU A 214 7.94 -1.15 -3.22
CA LEU A 214 8.24 -2.51 -2.75
C LEU A 214 8.87 -3.36 -3.86
N GLY A 215 8.37 -3.24 -5.10
CA GLY A 215 8.93 -3.92 -6.27
C GLY A 215 10.36 -3.48 -6.56
N LEU A 216 10.64 -2.18 -6.51
CA LEU A 216 12.00 -1.64 -6.63
C LEU A 216 12.91 -2.11 -5.50
N ALA A 217 12.41 -2.14 -4.25
CA ALA A 217 13.16 -2.67 -3.12
C ALA A 217 13.52 -4.15 -3.31
N ALA A 218 12.56 -4.98 -3.74
CA ALA A 218 12.79 -6.40 -4.01
C ALA A 218 13.77 -6.60 -5.18
N LEU A 219 13.62 -5.87 -6.28
CA LEU A 219 14.50 -5.97 -7.46
C LEU A 219 15.92 -5.51 -7.14
N TYR A 220 16.08 -4.40 -6.42
CA TYR A 220 17.38 -3.90 -5.99
C TYR A 220 18.09 -4.92 -5.07
N ASN A 221 17.36 -5.57 -4.18
CA ASN A 221 17.94 -6.56 -3.29
C ASN A 221 18.22 -7.91 -3.99
N ALA A 222 17.39 -8.31 -4.94
CA ALA A 222 17.62 -9.52 -5.74
C ALA A 222 18.87 -9.37 -6.62
N THR A 223 18.98 -8.27 -7.38
CA THR A 223 20.19 -7.97 -8.16
C THR A 223 21.42 -7.86 -7.26
N ALA A 224 21.23 -7.41 -6.01
CA ALA A 224 22.31 -7.40 -5.05
C ALA A 224 22.82 -8.79 -4.64
N ALA A 225 21.92 -9.75 -4.42
CA ALA A 225 22.29 -11.11 -4.09
C ALA A 225 22.96 -11.83 -5.27
N PHE A 226 22.46 -11.65 -6.50
CA PHE A 226 22.99 -12.32 -7.69
C PHE A 226 24.37 -11.83 -8.13
N PHE A 227 24.60 -10.51 -8.17
CA PHE A 227 25.89 -9.96 -8.64
C PHE A 227 26.95 -9.83 -7.53
N GLY A 228 26.56 -9.96 -6.25
CA GLY A 228 27.50 -9.84 -5.12
C GLY A 228 28.14 -11.14 -4.65
N GLY A 229 27.68 -12.30 -5.15
CA GLY A 229 28.11 -13.63 -4.70
C GLY A 229 29.29 -14.25 -5.46
N ALA A 230 29.86 -13.56 -6.46
CA ALA A 230 30.90 -14.12 -7.33
C ALA A 230 32.35 -14.00 -6.81
N GLU A 231 32.58 -13.45 -5.60
CA GLU A 231 33.93 -13.12 -5.10
C GLU A 231 34.32 -13.78 -3.75
N THR A 232 33.80 -14.96 -3.42
CA THR A 232 34.33 -15.72 -2.27
C THR A 232 34.53 -17.18 -2.59
N SER A 233 35.53 -17.43 -3.44
CA SER A 233 36.21 -18.72 -3.58
C SER A 233 37.70 -18.49 -3.81
N GLU A 234 38.36 -17.69 -2.96
CA GLU A 234 39.82 -17.76 -2.87
C GLU A 234 40.15 -18.68 -1.69
N PRO A 235 40.63 -19.91 -1.93
CA PRO A 235 41.13 -20.75 -0.85
C PRO A 235 42.38 -20.09 -0.26
N ASP A 236 42.36 -19.90 1.05
CA ASP A 236 43.45 -19.36 1.85
C ASP A 236 44.67 -20.31 1.77
N VAL A 237 45.59 -20.02 0.84
CA VAL A 237 46.83 -20.80 0.61
C VAL A 237 47.90 -20.53 1.67
N ASN A 238 47.70 -19.62 2.62
CA ASN A 238 48.74 -19.20 3.55
C ASN A 238 48.56 -19.66 5.02
N ALA A 239 47.61 -20.55 5.31
CA ALA A 239 47.40 -21.06 6.68
C ALA A 239 48.31 -22.25 7.07
N ARG A 240 49.50 -22.41 6.47
CA ARG A 240 50.41 -23.51 6.84
C ARG A 240 51.89 -23.13 6.73
N GLY A 241 52.44 -22.68 7.86
CA GLY A 241 53.87 -22.80 8.13
C GLY A 241 54.47 -21.55 8.74
N ASP A 242 54.30 -21.35 10.05
CA ASP A 242 55.32 -20.72 10.89
C ASP A 242 55.05 -21.08 12.36
N LEU A 243 55.58 -22.23 12.77
CA LEU A 243 55.88 -22.54 14.16
C LEU A 243 57.40 -22.60 14.27
N PRO A 244 58.04 -21.87 15.20
CA PRO A 244 59.50 -21.90 15.34
C PRO A 244 59.96 -23.20 16.04
N PRO A 245 61.03 -23.87 15.58
CA PRO A 245 61.63 -24.95 16.35
C PRO A 245 62.54 -24.41 17.50
N PRO A 246 62.66 -25.17 18.61
CA PRO A 246 63.33 -24.74 19.84
C PRO A 246 64.87 -24.82 19.79
N ILE A 247 65.50 -24.03 20.68
CA ILE A 247 66.95 -23.84 20.87
C ILE A 247 67.64 -25.15 21.29
N PRO A 248 68.76 -25.57 20.66
CA PRO A 248 69.60 -26.65 21.18
C PRO A 248 70.53 -26.16 22.31
N ALA A 249 70.58 -26.92 23.41
CA ALA A 249 71.54 -26.73 24.49
C ALA A 249 72.97 -27.01 24.02
N GLN A 250 73.93 -26.12 24.34
CA GLN A 250 75.34 -26.36 24.10
C GLN A 250 75.91 -27.36 25.11
N PRO A 251 76.65 -28.40 24.67
CA PRO A 251 77.48 -29.19 25.56
C PRO A 251 78.82 -28.51 25.81
N SER A 252 79.24 -28.59 27.07
CA SER A 252 80.53 -28.22 27.64
C SER A 252 81.72 -28.81 26.88
N GLY A 253 82.69 -27.95 26.56
CA GLY A 253 84.06 -28.26 26.19
C GLY A 253 84.97 -27.16 26.68
#